data_AF-A0A9P5SLQ0-F1
#
_entry.id   AF-A0A9P5SLQ0-F1
#
_cell.length_a   1.000
_cell.length_b   1.000
_cell.length_c   1.000
_cell.angle_alpha   90.00
_cell.angle_beta   90.00
_cell.angle_gamma   90.00
#
_symmetry.space_group_name_H-M   'P 1'
#
loop_
_entity.id
_entity.type
_entity.pdbx_description
1 polymer ?
#
loop_
_entity_poly.entity_id
_entity_poly.type
_entity_poly.pdbx_seq_one_letter_code
_entity_poly.pdbx_strand_id
1 'polypeptide(L)'
;MPAEAMDIDQMEVPLTAEQIKAQANQEYKAGNYAAAVDLYSQSIKLEPSNATYYGNRSAALMMIKKYNDASKDCQTAIRLDPGFVKAYLRGAKCQLQLGNVSESIRLYTKVLEMEPGNAQAAKEKAQVAHVQAQIDQVQMYMTNKQFGLGANAVDRLLAMVDSVPRKWMIWKGECLIGKKDFNSASSVAMDLLRQDSQNSDAIYLRAQVLYSQGENQKAVTHCAEALRCDPDCIKARHLMKKAKNLEAQKTAGNDAFKAGKLQEAYDLYTSALALDPENESTNSKLYSNRATVLSKLGRYEEAVQDCDASLKLDPTFIKVLRKRAECQQKLEMYEEAVRDLKAALEMDKTNRDIRRELQQAELELKKSLRKDYYKVLGISKDASDSEIKKAYRKQALIYHPDKNDGDATAEAKFKDVGEAYGILSDPTKKHRYDSGMDIEGGGGGMGDFDGADVNSMFYQMFANSQGGGGSPFGGASFGGGSPFGGGSPFGGGGSPFGHAGHGHGGRGHSFHFD
;
A
#
# COMPACT_ATOMS: atom_id res chain seq x y z
N MET A 1 -13.42 22.04 94.18
CA MET A 1 -12.17 21.78 93.45
C MET A 1 -11.93 20.28 93.43
N PRO A 2 -12.15 19.58 92.32
CA PRO A 2 -11.46 18.33 92.03
C PRO A 2 -10.21 18.63 91.18
N ALA A 3 -9.12 17.94 91.50
CA ALA A 3 -7.85 18.01 90.79
C ALA A 3 -8.01 17.53 89.35
N GLU A 4 -7.60 18.37 88.40
CA GLU A 4 -7.40 18.00 87.00
C GLU A 4 -6.29 16.95 86.93
N ALA A 5 -6.62 15.79 86.35
CA ALA A 5 -5.64 14.81 85.94
C ALA A 5 -4.80 15.43 84.83
N MET A 6 -3.51 15.62 85.10
CA MET A 6 -2.53 15.97 84.07
C MET A 6 -2.41 14.80 83.11
N ASP A 7 -2.88 15.03 81.89
CA ASP A 7 -2.67 14.19 80.71
C ASP A 7 -1.16 14.14 80.45
N ILE A 8 -0.53 12.99 80.74
CA ILE A 8 0.86 12.74 80.41
C ILE A 8 0.88 12.46 78.91
N ASP A 9 1.12 13.52 78.16
CA ASP A 9 1.44 13.52 76.74
C ASP A 9 2.45 12.38 76.48
N GLN A 10 2.01 11.36 75.75
CA GLN A 10 2.83 10.24 75.33
C GLN A 10 3.90 10.81 74.40
N MET A 11 5.07 11.15 74.95
CA MET A 11 6.26 11.45 74.15
C MET A 11 6.59 10.20 73.33
N GLU A 12 6.09 10.13 72.10
CA GLU A 12 6.52 9.16 71.10
C GLU A 12 8.04 9.32 70.94
N VAL A 13 8.80 8.39 71.53
CA VAL A 13 10.23 8.31 71.29
C VAL A 13 10.41 8.08 69.79
N PRO A 14 11.06 9.00 69.06
CA PRO A 14 11.19 8.86 67.62
C PRO A 14 11.90 7.55 67.30
N LEU A 15 11.25 6.72 66.49
CA LEU A 15 11.76 5.41 66.11
C LEU A 15 13.15 5.53 65.49
N THR A 16 14.05 4.61 65.83
CA THR A 16 15.39 4.57 65.23
C THR A 16 15.32 4.12 63.77
N ALA A 17 16.33 4.47 62.97
CA ALA A 17 16.39 4.08 61.55
C ALA A 17 16.24 2.56 61.34
N GLU A 18 16.79 1.77 62.27
CA GLU A 18 16.73 0.31 62.27
C GLU A 18 15.33 -0.24 62.63
N GLN A 19 14.61 0.40 63.56
CA GLN A 19 13.22 0.05 63.88
C GLN A 19 12.28 0.38 62.70
N ILE A 20 12.47 1.55 62.08
CA ILE A 20 11.71 1.93 60.88
C ILE A 20 11.99 0.96 59.73
N LYS A 21 13.25 0.53 59.56
CA LYS A 21 13.60 -0.51 58.57
C LYS A 21 12.92 -1.84 58.90
N ALA A 22 12.81 -2.23 60.17
CA ALA A 22 12.11 -3.45 60.55
C ALA A 22 10.62 -3.38 60.19
N GLN A 23 9.97 -2.24 60.42
CA GLN A 23 8.59 -1.99 59.96
C GLN A 23 8.50 -2.05 58.43
N ALA A 24 9.44 -1.42 57.71
CA ALA A 24 9.50 -1.48 56.25
C ALA A 24 9.64 -2.92 55.72
N ASN A 25 10.43 -3.76 56.38
CA ASN A 25 10.56 -5.19 56.05
C ASN A 25 9.23 -5.94 56.28
N GLN A 26 8.45 -5.57 57.30
CA GLN A 26 7.14 -6.15 57.57
C GLN A 26 6.13 -5.78 56.49
N GLU A 27 6.05 -4.49 56.13
CA GLU A 27 5.21 -4.02 55.01
C GLU A 27 5.61 -4.67 53.68
N TYR A 28 6.92 -4.83 53.44
CA TYR A 28 7.41 -5.55 52.26
C TYR A 28 6.92 -7.00 52.24
N LYS A 29 6.99 -7.71 53.36
CA LYS A 29 6.50 -9.10 53.48
C LYS A 29 4.97 -9.19 53.34
N ALA A 30 4.25 -8.16 53.78
CA ALA A 30 2.81 -8.05 53.61
C ALA A 30 2.37 -7.72 52.18
N GLY A 31 3.32 -7.41 51.27
CA GLY A 31 3.03 -7.01 49.89
C GLY A 31 2.69 -5.52 49.74
N ASN A 32 2.76 -4.76 50.82
CA ASN A 32 2.50 -3.32 50.86
C ASN A 32 3.76 -2.54 50.42
N TYR A 33 4.17 -2.74 49.18
CA TYR A 33 5.45 -2.25 48.68
C TYR A 33 5.58 -0.72 48.68
N ALA A 34 4.48 0.02 48.44
CA ALA A 34 4.49 1.49 48.49
C ALA A 34 4.79 1.99 49.91
N ALA A 35 4.10 1.45 50.93
CA ALA A 35 4.35 1.78 52.32
C ALA A 35 5.78 1.40 52.75
N ALA A 36 6.28 0.24 52.29
CA ALA A 36 7.66 -0.16 52.52
C ALA A 36 8.67 0.86 51.93
N VAL A 37 8.42 1.38 50.72
CA VAL A 37 9.27 2.42 50.10
C VAL A 37 9.31 3.70 50.95
N ASP A 38 8.17 4.12 51.48
CA ASP A 38 8.08 5.32 52.32
C ASP A 38 8.86 5.13 53.63
N LEU A 39 8.70 3.98 54.29
CA LEU A 39 9.42 3.66 55.52
C LEU A 39 10.93 3.53 55.28
N TYR A 40 11.38 2.84 54.22
CA TYR A 40 12.82 2.84 53.90
C TYR A 40 13.36 4.24 53.58
N SER A 41 12.54 5.10 52.96
CA SER A 41 12.93 6.49 52.70
C SER A 41 13.11 7.28 53.99
N GLN A 42 12.32 6.99 55.03
CA GLN A 42 12.53 7.55 56.36
C GLN A 42 13.82 7.02 57.01
N SER A 43 14.11 5.72 56.94
CA SER A 43 15.39 5.16 57.40
C SER A 43 16.59 5.81 56.70
N ILE A 44 16.50 6.05 55.40
CA ILE A 44 17.55 6.73 54.61
C ILE A 44 17.75 8.18 55.04
N LYS A 45 16.67 8.91 55.41
CA LYS A 45 16.78 10.28 55.92
C LYS A 45 17.55 10.34 57.24
N LEU A 46 17.36 9.33 58.10
CA LEU A 46 18.03 9.25 59.40
C LEU A 46 19.49 8.80 59.26
N GLU A 47 19.78 7.81 58.40
CA GLU A 47 21.14 7.34 58.14
C GLU A 47 21.43 7.21 56.63
N PRO A 48 21.86 8.29 55.97
CA PRO A 48 22.09 8.31 54.52
C PRO A 48 23.30 7.48 54.05
N SER A 49 24.18 7.07 54.95
CA SER A 49 25.39 6.29 54.62
C SER A 49 25.18 4.77 54.67
N ASN A 50 23.99 4.30 55.05
CA ASN A 50 23.72 2.87 55.21
C ASN A 50 23.28 2.23 53.87
N ALA A 51 24.18 1.47 53.24
CA ALA A 51 23.94 0.80 51.95
C ALA A 51 22.71 -0.14 51.96
N THR A 52 22.42 -0.78 53.10
CA THR A 52 21.33 -1.75 53.24
C THR A 52 19.96 -1.11 52.99
N TYR A 53 19.78 0.14 53.41
CA TYR A 53 18.49 0.81 53.30
C TYR A 53 18.15 1.10 51.84
N TYR A 54 19.13 1.57 51.05
CA TYR A 54 18.99 1.72 49.61
C TYR A 54 18.77 0.37 48.93
N GLY A 55 19.50 -0.68 49.32
CA GLY A 55 19.33 -2.02 48.75
C GLY A 55 17.94 -2.62 49.03
N ASN A 56 17.35 -2.36 50.20
CA ASN A 56 16.01 -2.85 50.53
C ASN A 56 14.91 -2.01 49.89
N ARG A 57 15.09 -0.67 49.82
CA ARG A 57 14.19 0.20 49.09
C ARG A 57 14.16 -0.12 47.60
N SER A 58 15.31 -0.44 46.99
CA SER A 58 15.37 -0.86 45.59
C SER A 58 14.57 -2.14 45.34
N ALA A 59 14.58 -3.09 46.27
CA ALA A 59 13.74 -4.28 46.18
C ALA A 59 12.23 -3.92 46.19
N ALA A 60 11.80 -3.03 47.08
CA ALA A 60 10.41 -2.57 47.13
C ALA A 60 10.00 -1.79 45.86
N LEU A 61 10.89 -0.92 45.37
CA LEU A 61 10.70 -0.17 44.12
C LEU A 61 10.57 -1.09 42.89
N MET A 62 11.33 -2.19 42.83
CA MET A 62 11.20 -3.19 41.77
C MET A 62 9.82 -3.85 41.76
N MET A 63 9.24 -4.14 42.94
CA MET A 63 7.92 -4.76 43.04
C MET A 63 6.80 -3.85 42.53
N ILE A 64 6.96 -2.53 42.63
CA ILE A 64 6.05 -1.53 42.04
C ILE A 64 6.50 -1.05 40.65
N LYS A 65 7.41 -1.77 39.99
CA LYS A 65 7.92 -1.50 38.62
C LYS A 65 8.57 -0.14 38.43
N LYS A 66 9.03 0.53 39.50
CA LYS A 66 9.82 1.77 39.43
C LYS A 66 11.30 1.47 39.21
N TYR A 67 11.63 0.83 38.08
CA TYR A 67 12.98 0.34 37.79
C TYR A 67 14.04 1.45 37.69
N ASN A 68 13.68 2.65 37.23
CA ASN A 68 14.59 3.80 37.20
C ASN A 68 15.05 4.21 38.61
N ASP A 69 14.12 4.32 39.56
CA ASP A 69 14.43 4.70 40.93
C ASP A 69 15.15 3.56 41.67
N ALA A 70 14.71 2.32 41.45
CA ALA A 70 15.38 1.14 41.99
C ALA A 70 16.84 1.04 41.52
N SER A 71 17.11 1.38 40.25
CA SER A 71 18.46 1.38 39.67
C SER A 71 19.36 2.42 40.35
N LYS A 72 18.86 3.64 40.60
CA LYS A 72 19.59 4.69 41.33
C LYS A 72 19.92 4.27 42.77
N ASP A 73 18.98 3.61 43.44
CA ASP A 73 19.20 3.07 44.78
C ASP A 73 20.24 1.96 44.77
N CYS A 74 20.21 1.06 43.77
CA CYS A 74 21.25 0.03 43.62
C CYS A 74 22.64 0.65 43.38
N GLN A 75 22.74 1.68 42.52
CA GLN A 75 23.99 2.41 42.30
C GLN A 75 24.50 3.07 43.57
N THR A 76 23.62 3.67 44.37
CA THR A 76 23.98 4.29 45.64
C THR A 76 24.43 3.24 46.65
N ALA A 77 23.73 2.12 46.77
CA ALA A 77 24.10 1.01 47.64
C ALA A 77 25.47 0.44 47.28
N ILE A 78 25.75 0.24 45.98
CA ILE A 78 27.05 -0.23 45.46
C ILE A 78 28.17 0.77 45.77
N ARG A 79 27.89 2.08 45.68
CA ARG A 79 28.87 3.12 45.99
C ARG A 79 29.21 3.16 47.49
N LEU A 80 28.22 2.95 48.36
CA LEU A 80 28.39 2.92 49.81
C LEU A 80 29.06 1.62 50.28
N ASP A 81 28.70 0.50 49.67
CA ASP A 81 29.29 -0.82 49.93
C ASP A 81 29.53 -1.58 48.61
N PRO A 82 30.76 -1.52 48.05
CA PRO A 82 31.12 -2.26 46.84
C PRO A 82 31.06 -3.78 46.97
N GLY A 83 31.00 -4.32 48.20
CA GLY A 83 30.81 -5.74 48.46
C GLY A 83 29.35 -6.18 48.49
N PHE A 84 28.39 -5.26 48.32
CA PHE A 84 26.97 -5.56 48.49
C PHE A 84 26.38 -6.32 47.29
N VAL A 85 26.61 -7.63 47.22
CA VAL A 85 26.22 -8.50 46.10
C VAL A 85 24.73 -8.38 45.71
N LYS A 86 23.82 -8.28 46.69
CA LYS A 86 22.38 -8.13 46.41
C LYS A 86 22.05 -6.86 45.62
N ALA A 87 22.79 -5.77 45.82
CA ALA A 87 22.61 -4.52 45.07
C ALA A 87 23.03 -4.69 43.61
N TYR A 88 24.10 -5.43 43.32
CA TYR A 88 24.50 -5.76 41.95
C TYR A 88 23.47 -6.65 41.25
N LEU A 89 22.97 -7.71 41.91
CA LEU A 89 21.93 -8.58 41.35
C LEU A 89 20.65 -7.81 41.03
N ARG A 90 20.16 -6.98 41.96
CA ARG A 90 18.95 -6.16 41.76
C ARG A 90 19.19 -5.09 40.69
N GLY A 91 20.36 -4.45 40.70
CA GLY A 91 20.77 -3.48 39.69
C GLY A 91 20.76 -4.10 38.29
N ALA A 92 21.32 -5.31 38.13
CA ALA A 92 21.34 -6.02 36.86
C ALA A 92 19.92 -6.27 36.33
N LYS A 93 19.00 -6.74 37.18
CA LYS A 93 17.58 -6.92 36.84
C LYS A 93 16.91 -5.61 36.42
N CYS A 94 17.14 -4.53 37.18
CA CYS A 94 16.60 -3.22 36.83
C CYS A 94 17.10 -2.76 35.47
N GLN A 95 18.40 -2.93 35.19
CA GLN A 95 19.00 -2.53 33.92
C GLN A 95 18.43 -3.33 32.74
N LEU A 96 18.18 -4.64 32.90
CA LEU A 96 17.48 -5.44 31.90
C LEU A 96 16.08 -4.90 31.60
N GLN A 97 15.29 -4.62 32.65
CA GLN A 97 13.92 -4.09 32.50
C GLN A 97 13.90 -2.67 31.90
N LEU A 98 14.99 -1.91 32.05
CA LEU A 98 15.19 -0.61 31.39
C LEU A 98 15.71 -0.74 29.95
N GLY A 99 16.04 -1.95 29.48
CA GLY A 99 16.60 -2.22 28.16
C GLY A 99 18.12 -2.01 28.04
N ASN A 100 18.81 -1.74 29.16
CA ASN A 100 20.26 -1.55 29.24
C ASN A 100 20.98 -2.89 29.40
N VAL A 101 20.90 -3.73 28.36
CA VAL A 101 21.35 -5.13 28.38
C VAL A 101 22.84 -5.26 28.68
N SER A 102 23.69 -4.44 28.05
CA SER A 102 25.15 -4.48 28.27
C SER A 102 25.52 -4.20 29.72
N GLU A 103 24.86 -3.22 30.35
CA GLU A 103 25.09 -2.88 31.76
C GLU A 103 24.59 -4.00 32.69
N SER A 104 23.45 -4.63 32.36
CA SER A 104 22.97 -5.81 33.08
C SER A 104 24.00 -6.96 33.04
N ILE A 105 24.59 -7.26 31.87
CA ILE A 105 25.64 -8.28 31.73
C ILE A 105 26.87 -7.91 32.56
N ARG A 106 27.28 -6.64 32.56
CA ARG A 106 28.41 -6.14 33.35
C ARG A 106 28.19 -6.35 34.85
N LEU A 107 27.01 -6.01 35.35
CA LEU A 107 26.66 -6.18 36.77
C LEU A 107 26.62 -7.64 37.19
N TYR A 108 26.03 -8.55 36.38
CA TYR A 108 26.09 -9.98 36.69
C TYR A 108 27.52 -10.55 36.61
N THR A 109 28.33 -10.05 35.68
CA THR A 109 29.75 -10.43 35.61
C THR A 109 30.47 -10.03 36.90
N LYS A 110 30.18 -8.84 37.43
CA LYS A 110 30.75 -8.41 38.71
C LYS A 110 30.32 -9.29 39.89
N VAL A 111 29.07 -9.75 39.90
CA VAL A 111 28.61 -10.73 40.90
C VAL A 111 29.41 -12.03 40.80
N LEU A 112 29.63 -12.56 39.60
CA LEU A 112 30.38 -13.80 39.40
C LEU A 112 31.89 -13.66 39.68
N GLU A 113 32.45 -12.46 39.57
CA GLU A 113 33.81 -12.18 40.05
C GLU A 113 33.92 -12.24 41.58
N MET A 114 32.90 -11.75 42.29
CA MET A 114 32.86 -11.75 43.76
C MET A 114 32.46 -13.13 44.32
N GLU A 115 31.51 -13.78 43.66
CA GLU A 115 30.94 -15.08 44.03
C GLU A 115 30.88 -16.02 42.80
N PRO A 116 31.99 -16.69 42.44
CA PRO A 116 32.04 -17.56 41.26
C PRO A 116 31.02 -18.70 41.25
N GLY A 117 30.59 -19.15 42.43
CA GLY A 117 29.57 -20.19 42.60
C GLY A 117 28.12 -19.69 42.60
N ASN A 118 27.86 -18.41 42.32
CA ASN A 118 26.51 -17.86 42.34
C ASN A 118 25.68 -18.35 41.14
N ALA A 119 24.99 -19.47 41.32
CA ALA A 119 24.17 -20.12 40.29
C ALA A 119 23.05 -19.19 39.76
N GLN A 120 22.50 -18.31 40.61
CA GLN A 120 21.48 -17.35 40.19
C GLN A 120 22.05 -16.34 39.19
N ALA A 121 23.19 -15.74 39.51
CA ALA A 121 23.86 -14.78 38.63
C ALA A 121 24.27 -15.41 37.30
N ALA A 122 24.77 -16.65 37.32
CA ALA A 122 25.14 -17.38 36.11
C ALA A 122 23.93 -17.62 35.19
N LYS A 123 22.82 -18.11 35.77
CA LYS A 123 21.57 -18.35 35.03
C LYS A 123 20.98 -17.06 34.45
N GLU A 124 20.87 -16.02 35.26
CA GLU A 124 20.29 -14.74 34.82
C GLU A 124 21.17 -14.04 33.79
N LYS A 125 22.50 -14.10 33.93
CA LYS A 125 23.44 -13.61 32.91
C LYS A 125 23.26 -14.33 31.58
N ALA A 126 23.09 -15.65 31.58
CA ALA A 126 22.84 -16.41 30.36
C ALA A 126 21.51 -16.00 29.69
N GLN A 127 20.46 -15.75 30.49
CA GLN A 127 19.20 -15.20 29.97
C GLN A 127 19.39 -13.82 29.33
N VAL A 128 20.13 -12.92 29.99
CA VAL A 128 20.42 -11.58 29.45
C VAL A 128 21.26 -11.66 28.18
N ALA A 129 22.21 -12.60 28.10
CA ALA A 129 22.97 -12.85 26.87
C ALA A 129 22.07 -13.33 25.72
N HIS A 130 21.03 -14.13 26.02
CA HIS A 130 20.04 -14.52 25.02
C HIS A 130 19.20 -13.31 24.54
N VAL A 131 18.82 -12.40 25.45
CA VAL A 131 18.17 -11.12 25.09
C VAL A 131 19.09 -10.29 24.20
N GLN A 132 20.39 -10.20 24.51
CA GLN A 132 21.36 -9.50 23.64
C GLN A 132 21.40 -10.11 22.24
N ALA A 133 21.44 -11.44 22.12
CA ALA A 133 21.40 -12.09 20.82
C ALA A 133 20.12 -11.79 20.02
N GLN A 134 18.96 -11.65 20.69
CA GLN A 134 17.72 -11.20 20.02
C GLN A 134 17.80 -9.74 19.57
N ILE A 135 18.42 -8.85 20.36
CA ILE A 135 18.68 -7.46 19.96
C ILE A 135 19.56 -7.41 18.71
N ASP A 136 20.63 -8.20 18.69
CA ASP A 136 21.55 -8.26 17.55
C ASP A 136 20.83 -8.75 16.28
N GLN A 137 19.92 -9.71 16.42
CA GLN A 137 19.04 -10.15 15.31
C GLN A 137 18.12 -9.02 14.81
N VAL A 138 17.46 -8.29 15.71
CA VAL A 138 16.62 -7.13 15.34
C VAL A 138 17.45 -6.13 14.54
N GLN A 139 18.63 -5.76 15.03
CA GLN A 139 19.51 -4.80 14.38
C GLN A 139 20.00 -5.29 13.02
N MET A 140 20.33 -6.57 12.90
CA MET A 140 20.69 -7.21 11.62
C MET A 140 19.54 -7.11 10.62
N TYR A 141 18.31 -7.46 11.02
CA TYR A 141 17.15 -7.37 10.14
C TYR A 141 16.87 -5.94 9.69
N MET A 142 16.97 -4.96 10.59
CA MET A 142 16.80 -3.54 10.26
C MET A 142 17.89 -3.06 9.29
N THR A 143 19.15 -3.44 9.53
CA THR A 143 20.29 -3.08 8.66
C THR A 143 20.12 -3.66 7.25
N ASN A 144 19.64 -4.89 7.16
CA ASN A 144 19.37 -5.57 5.89
C ASN A 144 18.03 -5.15 5.24
N LYS A 145 17.33 -4.14 5.79
CA LYS A 145 16.01 -3.68 5.34
C LYS A 145 14.93 -4.80 5.33
N GLN A 146 15.12 -5.85 6.11
CA GLN A 146 14.18 -6.97 6.29
C GLN A 146 13.15 -6.64 7.38
N PHE A 147 12.42 -5.54 7.20
CA PHE A 147 11.59 -4.93 8.24
C PHE A 147 10.45 -5.82 8.76
N GLY A 148 9.91 -6.71 7.93
CA GLY A 148 8.91 -7.70 8.37
C GLY A 148 9.47 -8.71 9.38
N LEU A 149 10.69 -9.22 9.14
CA LEU A 149 11.39 -10.10 10.08
C LEU A 149 11.84 -9.33 11.32
N GLY A 150 12.28 -8.08 11.13
CA GLY A 150 12.63 -7.16 12.22
C GLY A 150 11.46 -6.93 13.18
N ALA A 151 10.27 -6.61 12.68
CA ALA A 151 9.08 -6.42 13.52
C ALA A 151 8.75 -7.67 14.34
N ASN A 152 8.76 -8.85 13.70
CA ASN A 152 8.53 -10.12 14.39
C ASN A 152 9.61 -10.43 15.44
N ALA A 153 10.86 -10.06 15.17
CA ALA A 153 11.96 -10.23 16.13
C ALA A 153 11.81 -9.29 17.32
N VAL A 154 11.35 -8.05 17.10
CA VAL A 154 11.02 -7.13 18.20
C VAL A 154 9.88 -7.69 19.05
N ASP A 155 8.82 -8.26 18.45
CA ASP A 155 7.73 -8.85 19.23
C ASP A 155 8.21 -10.01 20.12
N ARG A 156 9.11 -10.86 19.62
CA ARG A 156 9.76 -11.90 20.44
C ARG A 156 10.58 -11.30 21.57
N LEU A 157 11.36 -10.26 21.29
CA LEU A 157 12.18 -9.55 22.28
C LEU A 157 11.32 -8.93 23.38
N LEU A 158 10.19 -8.32 23.02
CA LEU A 158 9.24 -7.73 23.96
C LEU A 158 8.60 -8.78 24.89
N ALA A 159 8.38 -10.00 24.40
CA ALA A 159 7.85 -11.10 25.21
C ALA A 159 8.86 -11.64 26.24
N MET A 160 10.13 -11.25 26.18
CA MET A 160 11.18 -11.71 27.11
C MET A 160 11.31 -10.84 28.37
N VAL A 161 10.62 -9.69 28.42
CA VAL A 161 10.73 -8.70 29.50
C VAL A 161 9.34 -8.29 30.00
N ASP A 162 9.25 -7.99 31.30
CA ASP A 162 7.98 -7.59 31.91
C ASP A 162 7.68 -6.10 31.72
N SER A 163 8.74 -5.30 31.67
CA SER A 163 8.69 -3.87 31.37
C SER A 163 9.24 -3.65 29.98
N VAL A 164 8.37 -3.18 29.09
CA VAL A 164 8.71 -2.92 27.69
C VAL A 164 9.59 -1.67 27.59
N PRO A 165 10.87 -1.80 27.16
CA PRO A 165 11.74 -0.65 27.01
C PRO A 165 11.27 0.21 25.84
N ARG A 166 11.17 1.53 26.08
CA ARG A 166 10.73 2.50 25.07
C ARG A 166 11.53 2.42 23.78
N LYS A 167 12.86 2.26 23.89
CA LYS A 167 13.77 2.10 22.75
C LYS A 167 13.36 0.95 21.82
N TRP A 168 12.87 -0.17 22.36
CA TRP A 168 12.47 -1.32 21.56
C TRP A 168 11.11 -1.10 20.88
N MET A 169 10.22 -0.34 21.51
CA MET A 169 8.99 0.12 20.85
C MET A 169 9.26 1.10 19.71
N ILE A 170 10.27 1.97 19.84
CA ILE A 170 10.72 2.80 18.73
C ILE A 170 11.22 1.93 17.56
N TRP A 171 12.02 0.89 17.83
CA TRP A 171 12.44 -0.07 16.79
C TRP A 171 11.27 -0.80 16.16
N LYS A 172 10.24 -1.16 16.93
CA LYS A 172 8.99 -1.72 16.39
C LYS A 172 8.34 -0.75 15.42
N GLY A 173 8.21 0.52 15.80
CA GLY A 173 7.69 1.59 14.95
C GLY A 173 8.49 1.75 13.66
N GLU A 174 9.82 1.83 13.75
CA GLU A 174 10.72 1.94 12.60
C GLU A 174 10.59 0.73 11.64
N CYS A 175 10.49 -0.49 12.18
CA CYS A 175 10.22 -1.69 11.37
C CYS A 175 8.84 -1.64 10.71
N LEU A 176 7.80 -1.19 11.40
CA LEU A 176 6.45 -1.08 10.82
C LEU A 176 6.40 -0.04 9.70
N ILE A 177 7.11 1.08 9.84
CA ILE A 177 7.29 2.08 8.76
C ILE A 177 7.96 1.44 7.54
N GLY A 178 9.08 0.72 7.75
CA GLY A 178 9.78 0.05 6.66
C GLY A 178 8.96 -1.06 5.98
N LYS A 179 8.05 -1.71 6.71
CA LYS A 179 7.06 -2.66 6.18
C LYS A 179 5.88 -1.97 5.47
N LYS A 180 5.79 -0.64 5.52
CA LYS A 180 4.67 0.18 5.03
C LYS A 180 3.36 -0.06 5.79
N ASP A 181 3.43 -0.58 7.01
CA ASP A 181 2.29 -0.69 7.91
C ASP A 181 2.16 0.57 8.77
N PHE A 182 1.75 1.66 8.11
CA PHE A 182 1.67 2.99 8.73
C PHE A 182 0.60 3.11 9.81
N ASN A 183 -0.43 2.26 9.76
CA ASN A 183 -1.51 2.23 10.74
C ASN A 183 -0.98 1.68 12.07
N SER A 184 -0.33 0.51 12.05
CA SER A 184 0.29 -0.05 13.24
C SER A 184 1.41 0.84 13.77
N ALA A 185 2.25 1.41 12.89
CA ALA A 185 3.29 2.35 13.29
C ALA A 185 2.72 3.62 13.97
N SER A 186 1.61 4.14 13.45
CA SER A 186 0.89 5.26 14.07
C SER A 186 0.39 4.92 15.47
N SER A 187 -0.17 3.72 15.67
CA SER A 187 -0.62 3.26 16.98
C SER A 187 0.53 3.21 17.97
N VAL A 188 1.68 2.64 17.57
CA VAL A 188 2.88 2.58 18.42
C VAL A 188 3.34 3.98 18.84
N ALA A 189 3.41 4.93 17.91
CA ALA A 189 3.78 6.30 18.24
C ALA A 189 2.78 6.96 19.21
N MET A 190 1.46 6.77 19.00
CA MET A 190 0.42 7.29 19.89
C MET A 190 0.49 6.70 21.29
N ASP A 191 0.73 5.39 21.41
CA ASP A 191 0.82 4.73 22.71
C ASP A 191 2.04 5.22 23.51
N LEU A 192 3.18 5.45 22.83
CA LEU A 192 4.36 6.06 23.46
C LEU A 192 4.08 7.49 23.93
N LEU A 193 3.40 8.31 23.13
CA LEU A 193 3.03 9.69 23.48
C LEU A 193 1.98 9.76 24.60
N ARG A 194 1.13 8.73 24.75
CA ARG A 194 0.21 8.64 25.89
C ARG A 194 0.96 8.42 27.21
N GLN A 195 2.08 7.69 27.16
CA GLN A 195 2.92 7.47 28.34
C GLN A 195 3.80 8.68 28.65
N ASP A 196 4.32 9.34 27.63
CA ASP A 196 5.21 10.49 27.74
C ASP A 196 5.01 11.42 26.53
N SER A 197 4.19 12.46 26.72
CA SER A 197 3.81 13.38 25.64
C SER A 197 4.94 14.30 25.19
N GLN A 198 6.01 14.44 25.97
CA GLN A 198 7.16 15.27 25.66
C GLN A 198 8.36 14.45 25.16
N ASN A 199 8.16 13.16 24.87
CA ASN A 199 9.22 12.29 24.41
C ASN A 199 9.63 12.63 22.97
N SER A 200 10.85 13.15 22.79
CA SER A 200 11.35 13.56 21.47
C SER A 200 11.41 12.41 20.46
N ASP A 201 11.81 11.21 20.88
CA ASP A 201 11.87 10.02 20.01
C ASP A 201 10.49 9.56 19.54
N ALA A 202 9.48 9.60 20.42
CA ALA A 202 8.11 9.23 20.06
C ALA A 202 7.45 10.25 19.12
N ILE A 203 7.68 11.55 19.36
CA ILE A 203 7.24 12.63 18.46
C ILE A 203 7.95 12.50 17.11
N TYR A 204 9.25 12.20 17.12
CA TYR A 204 10.02 11.95 15.91
C TYR A 204 9.51 10.73 15.13
N LEU A 205 9.20 9.62 15.80
CA LEU A 205 8.58 8.45 15.17
C LEU A 205 7.24 8.83 14.51
N ARG A 206 6.41 9.64 15.19
CA ARG A 206 5.17 10.17 14.60
C ARG A 206 5.44 10.99 13.33
N ALA A 207 6.48 11.83 13.35
CA ALA A 207 6.89 12.60 12.18
C ALA A 207 7.37 11.70 11.03
N GLN A 208 8.12 10.63 11.32
CA GLN A 208 8.54 9.66 10.30
C GLN A 208 7.34 8.98 9.64
N VAL A 209 6.34 8.53 10.42
CA VAL A 209 5.13 7.89 9.86
C VAL A 209 4.43 8.84 8.88
N LEU A 210 4.22 10.09 9.28
CA LEU A 210 3.58 11.11 8.43
C LEU A 210 4.39 11.39 7.18
N TYR A 211 5.71 11.50 7.30
CA TYR A 211 6.59 11.70 6.16
C TYR A 211 6.51 10.55 5.15
N SER A 212 6.47 9.30 5.62
CA SER A 212 6.33 8.12 4.77
C SER A 212 4.95 8.01 4.11
N GLN A 213 3.91 8.63 4.68
CA GLN A 213 2.58 8.78 4.07
C GLN A 213 2.50 9.97 3.09
N GLY A 214 3.60 10.69 2.88
CA GLY A 214 3.68 11.88 2.03
C GLY A 214 3.01 13.12 2.64
N GLU A 215 2.76 13.12 3.94
CA GLU A 215 2.21 14.24 4.72
C GLU A 215 3.33 15.15 5.23
N ASN A 216 4.15 15.65 4.30
CA ASN A 216 5.40 16.36 4.60
C ASN A 216 5.21 17.57 5.51
N GLN A 217 4.15 18.35 5.31
CA GLN A 217 3.88 19.53 6.13
C GLN A 217 3.61 19.15 7.60
N LYS A 218 2.82 18.10 7.83
CA LYS A 218 2.56 17.59 9.19
C LYS A 218 3.83 17.00 9.80
N ALA A 219 4.64 16.29 9.01
CA ALA A 219 5.93 15.77 9.46
C ALA A 219 6.88 16.89 9.92
N VAL A 220 6.96 18.00 9.19
CA VAL A 220 7.75 19.18 9.57
C VAL A 220 7.29 19.76 10.90
N THR A 221 5.98 19.87 11.12
CA THR A 221 5.41 20.35 12.39
C THR A 221 5.83 19.47 13.56
N HIS A 222 5.69 18.15 13.45
CA HIS A 222 6.10 17.24 14.52
C HIS A 222 7.62 17.17 14.70
N CYS A 223 8.42 17.31 13.64
CA CYS A 223 9.87 17.44 13.82
C CYS A 223 10.24 18.71 14.61
N ALA A 224 9.55 19.83 14.36
CA ALA A 224 9.75 21.06 15.12
C ALA A 224 9.34 20.90 16.59
N GLU A 225 8.28 20.15 16.86
CA GLU A 225 7.85 19.78 18.20
C GLU A 225 8.89 18.90 18.91
N ALA A 226 9.40 17.86 18.24
CA ALA A 226 10.45 17.00 18.78
C ALA A 226 11.72 17.81 19.13
N LEU A 227 12.12 18.76 18.28
CA LEU A 227 13.26 19.66 18.52
C LEU A 227 13.02 20.67 19.65
N ARG A 228 11.76 20.97 19.99
CA ARG A 228 11.42 21.80 21.14
C ARG A 228 11.59 21.03 22.45
N CYS A 229 11.25 19.74 22.44
CA CYS A 229 11.47 18.83 23.56
C CYS A 229 12.96 18.49 23.73
N ASP A 230 13.68 18.30 22.62
CA ASP A 230 15.09 17.97 22.58
C ASP A 230 15.80 18.66 21.40
N PRO A 231 16.45 19.82 21.63
CA PRO A 231 17.18 20.55 20.60
C PRO A 231 18.32 19.77 19.93
N ASP A 232 18.82 18.73 20.59
CA ASP A 232 19.93 17.88 20.15
C ASP A 232 19.45 16.65 19.36
N CYS A 233 18.14 16.52 19.10
CA CYS A 233 17.59 15.46 18.25
C CYS A 233 18.02 15.64 16.77
N ILE A 234 19.23 15.15 16.44
CA ILE A 234 19.82 15.23 15.08
C ILE A 234 18.89 14.61 14.03
N LYS A 235 18.26 13.48 14.37
CA LYS A 235 17.36 12.75 13.47
C LYS A 235 16.14 13.59 13.07
N ALA A 236 15.52 14.29 14.03
CA ALA A 236 14.40 15.20 13.75
C ALA A 236 14.84 16.39 12.91
N ARG A 237 16.01 16.97 13.19
CA ARG A 237 16.58 18.09 12.41
C ARG A 237 16.80 17.70 10.95
N HIS A 238 17.39 16.54 10.70
CA HIS A 238 17.65 16.03 9.35
C HIS A 238 16.34 15.77 8.58
N LEU A 239 15.39 15.07 9.21
CA LEU A 239 14.09 14.80 8.60
C LEU A 239 13.34 16.10 8.30
N MET A 240 13.34 17.07 9.21
CA MET A 240 12.72 18.37 9.02
C MET A 240 13.28 19.11 7.82
N LYS A 241 14.62 19.17 7.67
CA LYS A 241 15.26 19.82 6.53
C LYS A 241 14.89 19.14 5.21
N LYS A 242 14.94 17.81 5.19
CA LYS A 242 14.58 17.00 4.02
C LYS A 242 13.13 17.23 3.60
N ALA A 243 12.20 17.12 4.55
CA ALA A 243 10.77 17.30 4.32
C ALA A 243 10.43 18.74 3.88
N LYS A 244 11.05 19.76 4.49
CA LYS A 244 10.87 21.16 4.06
C LYS A 244 11.34 21.40 2.62
N ASN A 245 12.53 20.91 2.28
CA ASN A 245 13.08 21.08 0.93
C ASN A 245 12.23 20.37 -0.12
N LEU A 246 11.79 19.14 0.18
CA LEU A 246 10.93 18.36 -0.70
C LEU A 246 9.58 19.04 -0.92
N GLU A 247 8.96 19.53 0.17
CA GLU A 247 7.69 20.24 0.09
C GLU A 247 7.83 21.55 -0.70
N ALA A 248 8.89 22.33 -0.45
CA ALA A 248 9.14 23.59 -1.14
C ALA A 248 9.31 23.40 -2.66
N GLN A 249 10.06 22.38 -3.09
CA GLN A 249 10.23 22.06 -4.52
C GLN A 249 8.91 21.61 -5.15
N LYS A 250 8.14 20.76 -4.45
CA LYS A 250 6.81 20.32 -4.90
C LYS A 250 5.86 21.52 -5.04
N THR A 251 5.80 22.42 -4.06
CA THR A 251 4.92 23.60 -4.11
C THR A 251 5.34 24.56 -5.21
N ALA A 252 6.65 24.82 -5.35
CA ALA A 252 7.16 25.67 -6.44
C ALA A 252 6.80 25.09 -7.82
N GLY A 253 6.93 23.77 -8.00
CA GLY A 253 6.52 23.10 -9.24
C GLY A 253 5.02 23.23 -9.51
N ASN A 254 4.19 23.09 -8.48
CA ASN A 254 2.75 23.30 -8.58
C ASN A 254 2.41 24.74 -8.99
N ASP A 255 3.11 25.72 -8.42
CA ASP A 255 2.87 27.14 -8.71
C ASP A 255 3.35 27.52 -10.12
N ALA A 256 4.51 27.01 -10.55
CA ALA A 256 4.99 27.15 -11.93
C ALA A 256 4.00 26.53 -12.95
N PHE A 257 3.43 25.36 -12.63
CA PHE A 257 2.42 24.72 -13.46
C PHE A 257 1.15 25.58 -13.57
N LYS A 258 0.65 26.11 -12.45
CA LYS A 258 -0.50 27.03 -12.45
C LYS A 258 -0.23 28.32 -13.23
N ALA A 259 1.01 28.81 -13.20
CA ALA A 259 1.46 29.96 -13.97
C ALA A 259 1.70 29.66 -15.46
N GLY A 260 1.47 28.42 -15.92
CA GLY A 260 1.68 28.01 -17.32
C GLY A 260 3.15 27.83 -17.71
N LYS A 261 4.09 27.93 -16.76
CA LYS A 261 5.52 27.77 -16.98
C LYS A 261 5.88 26.29 -16.94
N LEU A 262 5.51 25.57 -18.00
CA LEU A 262 5.57 24.11 -18.05
C LEU A 262 7.00 23.56 -17.90
N GLN A 263 8.00 24.15 -18.57
CA GLN A 263 9.38 23.67 -18.46
C GLN A 263 9.95 23.87 -17.05
N GLU A 264 9.70 25.03 -16.43
CA GLU A 264 10.10 25.30 -15.05
C GLU A 264 9.45 24.30 -14.08
N ALA A 265 8.16 24.01 -14.25
CA ALA A 265 7.47 23.00 -13.45
C ALA A 265 8.10 21.60 -13.60
N TYR A 266 8.46 21.20 -14.83
CA TYR A 266 9.16 19.94 -15.08
C TYR A 266 10.50 19.85 -14.35
N ASP A 267 11.31 20.91 -14.41
CA ASP A 267 12.63 20.96 -13.78
C ASP A 267 12.51 20.92 -12.24
N LEU A 268 11.52 21.60 -11.67
CA LEU A 268 11.23 21.60 -10.23
C LEU A 268 10.76 20.23 -9.73
N TYR A 269 9.85 19.55 -10.45
CA TYR A 269 9.45 18.19 -10.08
C TYR A 269 10.60 17.18 -10.22
N THR A 270 11.45 17.35 -11.25
CA THR A 270 12.65 16.52 -11.43
C THR A 270 13.63 16.70 -10.28
N SER A 271 13.84 17.95 -9.86
CA SER A 271 14.66 18.29 -8.70
C SER A 271 14.07 17.72 -7.41
N ALA A 272 12.74 17.78 -7.24
CA ALA A 272 12.05 17.20 -6.08
C ALA A 272 12.24 15.68 -5.99
N LEU A 273 12.11 14.96 -7.11
CA LEU A 273 12.31 13.51 -7.19
C LEU A 273 13.74 13.09 -6.82
N ALA A 274 14.73 13.94 -7.07
CA ALA A 274 16.13 13.68 -6.73
C ALA A 274 16.44 13.86 -5.22
N LEU A 275 15.61 14.59 -4.46
CA LEU A 275 15.85 14.84 -3.04
C LEU A 275 15.65 13.61 -2.16
N ASP A 276 14.68 12.76 -2.50
CA ASP A 276 14.39 11.55 -1.74
C ASP A 276 13.82 10.42 -2.59
N PRO A 277 14.68 9.60 -3.23
CA PRO A 277 14.21 8.47 -4.04
C PRO A 277 13.42 7.42 -3.24
N GLU A 278 13.61 7.33 -1.92
CA GLU A 278 12.94 6.33 -1.06
C GLU A 278 11.53 6.77 -0.58
N ASN A 279 11.12 8.04 -0.77
CA ASN A 279 9.78 8.49 -0.37
C ASN A 279 8.73 8.13 -1.43
N GLU A 280 8.33 6.87 -1.44
CA GLU A 280 7.41 6.32 -2.44
C GLU A 280 6.08 7.08 -2.55
N SER A 281 5.46 7.42 -1.41
CA SER A 281 4.15 8.10 -1.39
C SER A 281 4.21 9.50 -2.02
N THR A 282 5.26 10.26 -1.72
CA THR A 282 5.46 11.59 -2.33
C THR A 282 5.90 11.46 -3.78
N ASN A 283 6.80 10.51 -4.08
CA ASN A 283 7.33 10.32 -5.42
C ASN A 283 6.25 9.90 -6.41
N SER A 284 5.29 9.05 -6.00
CA SER A 284 4.14 8.72 -6.84
C SER A 284 3.35 9.98 -7.25
N LYS A 285 3.11 10.90 -6.32
CA LYS A 285 2.43 12.18 -6.59
C LYS A 285 3.27 13.10 -7.48
N LEU A 286 4.59 13.14 -7.29
CA LEU A 286 5.51 13.95 -8.10
C LEU A 286 5.57 13.44 -9.55
N TYR A 287 5.69 12.13 -9.75
CA TYR A 287 5.63 11.53 -11.08
C TYR A 287 4.28 11.81 -11.77
N SER A 288 3.15 11.71 -11.06
CA SER A 288 1.83 12.09 -11.58
C SER A 288 1.77 13.56 -12.05
N ASN A 289 2.33 14.47 -11.25
CA ASN A 289 2.37 15.89 -11.58
C ASN A 289 3.29 16.15 -12.79
N ARG A 290 4.46 15.52 -12.85
CA ARG A 290 5.41 15.67 -13.95
C ARG A 290 4.89 15.04 -15.26
N ALA A 291 4.20 13.90 -15.19
CA ALA A 291 3.47 13.31 -16.33
C ALA A 291 2.42 14.28 -16.89
N THR A 292 1.71 15.01 -16.02
CA THR A 292 0.73 16.02 -16.43
C THR A 292 1.40 17.19 -17.17
N VAL A 293 2.59 17.62 -16.71
CA VAL A 293 3.40 18.64 -17.39
C VAL A 293 3.85 18.15 -18.76
N LEU A 294 4.42 16.94 -18.83
CA LEU A 294 4.91 16.32 -20.07
C LEU A 294 3.81 16.15 -21.11
N SER A 295 2.63 15.70 -20.68
CA SER A 295 1.43 15.61 -21.52
C SER A 295 1.04 16.97 -22.12
N LYS A 296 1.11 18.07 -21.35
CA LYS A 296 0.87 19.44 -21.85
C LYS A 296 1.97 19.94 -22.79
N LEU A 297 3.19 19.44 -22.65
CA LEU A 297 4.31 19.73 -23.55
C LEU A 297 4.28 18.87 -24.83
N GLY A 298 3.32 17.95 -24.98
CA GLY A 298 3.25 17.03 -26.12
C GLY A 298 4.26 15.88 -26.06
N ARG A 299 4.97 15.70 -24.95
CA ARG A 299 5.97 14.64 -24.72
C ARG A 299 5.28 13.42 -24.14
N TYR A 300 4.45 12.76 -24.94
CA TYR A 300 3.52 11.73 -24.46
C TYR A 300 4.22 10.44 -24.02
N GLU A 301 5.28 10.02 -24.69
CA GLU A 301 6.05 8.83 -24.35
C GLU A 301 6.69 8.96 -22.96
N GLU A 302 7.29 10.12 -22.68
CA GLU A 302 7.87 10.41 -21.36
C GLU A 302 6.77 10.54 -20.29
N ALA A 303 5.60 11.09 -20.63
CA ALA A 303 4.47 11.13 -19.72
C ALA A 303 3.98 9.73 -19.33
N VAL A 304 3.96 8.79 -20.28
CA VAL A 304 3.65 7.37 -20.01
C VAL A 304 4.69 6.75 -19.08
N GLN A 305 5.99 6.99 -19.31
CA GLN A 305 7.06 6.50 -18.42
C GLN A 305 6.91 7.02 -16.99
N ASP A 306 6.58 8.31 -16.80
CA ASP A 306 6.31 8.87 -15.48
C ASP A 306 5.04 8.26 -14.85
N CYS A 307 4.00 7.98 -15.65
CA CYS A 307 2.83 7.28 -15.15
C CYS A 307 3.16 5.85 -14.70
N ASP A 308 4.00 5.12 -15.45
CA ASP A 308 4.48 3.80 -15.08
C ASP A 308 5.29 3.84 -13.77
N ALA A 309 6.18 4.82 -13.63
CA ALA A 309 6.95 5.04 -12.41
C ALA A 309 6.04 5.34 -11.21
N SER A 310 4.99 6.13 -11.39
CA SER A 310 4.00 6.41 -10.36
C SER A 310 3.19 5.17 -9.98
N LEU A 311 2.67 4.42 -10.96
CA LEU A 311 1.84 3.22 -10.72
C LEU A 311 2.64 2.05 -10.14
N LYS A 312 3.96 2.01 -10.38
CA LYS A 312 4.86 1.07 -9.68
C LYS A 312 4.92 1.34 -8.17
N LEU A 313 4.76 2.59 -7.75
CA LEU A 313 4.77 3.01 -6.35
C LEU A 313 3.38 2.98 -5.72
N ASP A 314 2.35 3.39 -6.45
CA ASP A 314 0.95 3.33 -6.05
C ASP A 314 0.07 2.80 -7.20
N PRO A 315 -0.16 1.47 -7.24
CA PRO A 315 -1.00 0.86 -8.27
C PRO A 315 -2.47 1.29 -8.21
N THR A 316 -2.91 1.88 -7.10
CA THR A 316 -4.31 2.29 -6.88
C THR A 316 -4.58 3.73 -7.29
N PHE A 317 -3.59 4.42 -7.87
CA PHE A 317 -3.70 5.83 -8.19
C PHE A 317 -4.53 6.07 -9.47
N ILE A 318 -5.86 6.06 -9.34
CA ILE A 318 -6.84 6.20 -10.43
C ILE A 318 -6.54 7.38 -11.36
N LYS A 319 -6.13 8.53 -10.81
CA LYS A 319 -5.81 9.74 -11.60
C LYS A 319 -4.67 9.48 -12.59
N VAL A 320 -3.70 8.64 -12.22
CA VAL A 320 -2.55 8.31 -13.06
C VAL A 320 -2.92 7.33 -14.16
N LEU A 321 -3.76 6.32 -13.86
CA LEU A 321 -4.31 5.42 -14.89
C LEU A 321 -5.01 6.22 -15.99
N ARG A 322 -5.87 7.18 -15.60
CA ARG A 322 -6.57 8.06 -16.55
C ARG A 322 -5.59 8.92 -17.36
N LYS A 323 -4.57 9.49 -16.70
CA LYS A 323 -3.55 10.31 -17.40
C LYS A 323 -2.71 9.47 -18.37
N ARG A 324 -2.36 8.24 -18.02
CA ARG A 324 -1.63 7.31 -18.89
C ARG A 324 -2.47 6.92 -20.11
N ALA A 325 -3.75 6.60 -19.90
CA ALA A 325 -4.70 6.32 -20.98
C ALA A 325 -4.87 7.50 -21.95
N GLU A 326 -4.97 8.73 -21.43
CA GLU A 326 -5.02 9.94 -22.25
C GLU A 326 -3.77 10.09 -23.12
N CYS A 327 -2.57 9.85 -22.56
CA CYS A 327 -1.32 9.93 -23.32
C CYS A 327 -1.23 8.80 -24.35
N GLN A 328 -1.65 7.57 -24.00
CA GLN A 328 -1.69 6.42 -24.91
C GLN A 328 -2.63 6.66 -26.09
N GLN A 329 -3.79 7.31 -25.88
CA GLN A 329 -4.67 7.71 -26.98
C GLN A 329 -3.99 8.69 -27.94
N LYS A 330 -3.17 9.62 -27.43
CA LYS A 330 -2.37 10.53 -28.27
C LYS A 330 -1.27 9.81 -29.06
N LEU A 331 -0.85 8.65 -28.59
CA LEU A 331 0.11 7.77 -29.24
C LEU A 331 -0.55 6.67 -30.08
N GLU A 332 -1.88 6.71 -30.25
CA GLU A 332 -2.68 5.69 -30.97
C GLU A 332 -2.58 4.27 -30.39
N MET A 333 -2.18 4.15 -29.12
CA MET A 333 -2.13 2.90 -28.35
C MET A 333 -3.49 2.63 -27.68
N TYR A 334 -4.51 2.39 -28.51
CA TYR A 334 -5.90 2.38 -28.06
C TYR A 334 -6.24 1.18 -27.15
N GLU A 335 -5.65 0.00 -27.40
CA GLU A 335 -5.84 -1.20 -26.58
C GLU A 335 -5.34 -1.01 -25.15
N GLU A 336 -4.16 -0.39 -24.99
CA GLU A 336 -3.59 -0.04 -23.69
C GLU A 336 -4.46 0.97 -22.95
N ALA A 337 -4.92 2.01 -23.64
CA ALA A 337 -5.77 3.04 -23.03
C ALA A 337 -7.09 2.46 -22.50
N VAL A 338 -7.72 1.55 -23.27
CA VAL A 338 -8.93 0.84 -22.84
C VAL A 338 -8.65 -0.04 -21.61
N ARG A 339 -7.49 -0.72 -21.56
CA ARG A 339 -7.09 -1.54 -20.39
C ARG A 339 -6.97 -0.69 -19.13
N ASP A 340 -6.30 0.46 -19.21
CA ASP A 340 -6.12 1.36 -18.08
C ASP A 340 -7.43 1.95 -17.57
N LEU A 341 -8.32 2.35 -18.48
CA LEU A 341 -9.64 2.89 -18.11
C LEU A 341 -10.56 1.83 -17.51
N LYS A 342 -10.46 0.57 -17.96
CA LYS A 342 -11.15 -0.57 -17.32
C LYS A 342 -10.63 -0.80 -15.90
N ALA A 343 -9.32 -0.81 -15.70
CA ALA A 343 -8.73 -0.93 -14.37
C ALA A 343 -9.17 0.22 -13.44
N ALA A 344 -9.17 1.45 -13.95
CA ALA A 344 -9.65 2.63 -13.22
C ALA A 344 -11.13 2.55 -12.85
N LEU A 345 -11.99 2.05 -13.76
CA LEU A 345 -13.42 1.89 -13.51
C LEU A 345 -13.72 0.77 -12.52
N GLU A 346 -12.92 -0.31 -12.50
CA GLU A 346 -13.09 -1.35 -11.48
C GLU A 346 -12.79 -0.84 -10.06
N MET A 347 -11.86 0.10 -9.93
CA MET A 347 -11.54 0.76 -8.65
C MET A 347 -12.61 1.77 -8.22
N ASP A 348 -13.22 2.50 -9.17
CA ASP A 348 -14.33 3.43 -8.93
C ASP A 348 -15.48 3.20 -9.92
N LYS A 349 -16.31 2.20 -9.62
CA LYS A 349 -17.41 1.74 -10.49
C LYS A 349 -18.50 2.79 -10.72
N THR A 350 -18.58 3.76 -9.82
CA THR A 350 -19.60 4.82 -9.85
C THR A 350 -19.16 6.04 -10.66
N ASN A 351 -17.89 6.13 -11.03
CA ASN A 351 -17.35 7.27 -11.73
C ASN A 351 -17.91 7.42 -13.14
N ARG A 352 -18.76 8.44 -13.34
CA ARG A 352 -19.37 8.71 -14.65
C ARG A 352 -18.34 9.20 -15.67
N ASP A 353 -17.29 9.88 -15.24
CA ASP A 353 -16.28 10.43 -16.14
C ASP A 353 -15.40 9.32 -16.71
N ILE A 354 -14.93 8.39 -15.86
CA ILE A 354 -14.15 7.22 -16.32
C ILE A 354 -14.97 6.38 -17.29
N ARG A 355 -16.28 6.21 -17.04
CA ARG A 355 -17.16 5.49 -17.96
C ARG A 355 -17.25 6.16 -19.33
N ARG A 356 -17.37 7.49 -19.38
CA ARG A 356 -17.38 8.24 -20.64
C ARG A 356 -16.04 8.16 -21.36
N GLU A 357 -14.93 8.32 -20.63
CA GLU A 357 -13.57 8.17 -21.17
C GLU A 357 -13.37 6.77 -21.77
N LEU A 358 -13.82 5.73 -21.06
CA LEU A 358 -13.76 4.35 -21.53
C LEU A 358 -14.59 4.15 -22.81
N GLN A 359 -15.83 4.65 -22.85
CA GLN A 359 -16.67 4.57 -24.05
C GLN A 359 -16.00 5.26 -25.25
N GLN A 360 -15.40 6.43 -25.05
CA GLN A 360 -14.65 7.11 -26.10
C GLN A 360 -13.42 6.31 -26.53
N ALA A 361 -12.66 5.76 -25.59
CA ALA A 361 -11.49 4.93 -25.89
C ALA A 361 -11.87 3.67 -26.68
N GLU A 362 -12.97 3.01 -26.32
CA GLU A 362 -13.48 1.84 -27.04
C GLU A 362 -14.00 2.21 -28.44
N LEU A 363 -14.56 3.41 -28.61
CA LEU A 363 -14.94 3.91 -29.93
C LEU A 363 -13.71 4.16 -30.81
N GLU A 364 -12.67 4.81 -30.29
CA GLU A 364 -11.42 5.03 -31.03
C GLU A 364 -10.71 3.71 -31.35
N LEU A 365 -10.71 2.74 -30.44
CA LEU A 365 -10.22 1.39 -30.71
C LEU A 365 -11.02 0.70 -31.83
N LYS A 366 -12.34 0.83 -31.84
CA LYS A 366 -13.17 0.30 -32.93
C LYS A 366 -12.85 0.98 -34.26
N LYS A 367 -12.59 2.29 -34.26
CA LYS A 367 -12.18 3.04 -35.45
C LYS A 367 -10.80 2.59 -35.95
N SER A 368 -9.84 2.35 -35.06
CA SER A 368 -8.49 1.91 -35.45
C SER A 368 -8.48 0.48 -36.01
N LEU A 369 -9.33 -0.40 -35.47
CA LEU A 369 -9.51 -1.79 -35.94
C LEU A 369 -10.42 -1.89 -37.17
N ARG A 370 -11.01 -0.79 -37.62
CA ARG A 370 -11.93 -0.78 -38.76
C ARG A 370 -11.19 -1.15 -40.03
N LYS A 371 -11.63 -2.24 -40.67
CA LYS A 371 -11.11 -2.66 -41.98
C LYS A 371 -11.39 -1.60 -43.02
N ASP A 372 -10.37 -1.26 -43.82
CA ASP A 372 -10.55 -0.44 -45.01
C ASP A 372 -11.02 -1.30 -46.19
N TYR A 373 -12.33 -1.38 -46.40
CA TYR A 373 -12.93 -2.20 -47.46
C TYR A 373 -12.51 -1.80 -48.88
N TYR A 374 -12.17 -0.52 -49.10
CA TYR A 374 -11.67 -0.07 -50.40
C TYR A 374 -10.27 -0.66 -50.66
N LYS A 375 -9.42 -0.67 -49.63
CA LYS A 375 -8.10 -1.31 -49.68
C LYS A 375 -8.19 -2.82 -49.83
N VAL A 376 -9.16 -3.48 -49.19
CA VAL A 376 -9.41 -4.93 -49.34
C VAL A 376 -9.73 -5.29 -50.80
N LEU A 377 -10.56 -4.50 -51.48
CA LEU A 377 -10.86 -4.71 -52.90
C LEU A 377 -9.77 -4.17 -53.86
N GLY A 378 -8.83 -3.38 -53.36
CA GLY A 378 -7.76 -2.76 -54.14
C GLY A 378 -8.27 -1.64 -55.06
N ILE A 379 -9.26 -0.88 -54.60
CA ILE A 379 -9.91 0.21 -55.33
C ILE A 379 -9.87 1.53 -54.54
N SER A 380 -10.09 2.64 -55.23
CA SER A 380 -10.19 3.96 -54.59
C SER A 380 -11.60 4.23 -54.04
N LYS A 381 -11.73 5.20 -53.13
CA LYS A 381 -13.01 5.59 -52.50
C LYS A 381 -14.03 6.15 -53.49
N ASP A 382 -13.56 6.75 -54.57
CA ASP A 382 -14.34 7.30 -55.68
C ASP A 382 -14.71 6.26 -56.75
N ALA A 383 -14.39 4.98 -56.54
CA ALA A 383 -14.73 3.91 -57.47
C ALA A 383 -16.25 3.82 -57.70
N SER A 384 -16.62 3.72 -58.98
CA SER A 384 -17.99 3.49 -59.42
C SER A 384 -18.48 2.09 -59.03
N ASP A 385 -19.80 1.90 -58.97
CA ASP A 385 -20.41 0.60 -58.66
C ASP A 385 -19.94 -0.51 -59.61
N SER A 386 -19.66 -0.14 -60.87
CA SER A 386 -19.13 -1.06 -61.88
C SER A 386 -17.70 -1.53 -61.56
N GLU A 387 -16.87 -0.63 -61.03
CA GLU A 387 -15.48 -0.89 -60.64
C GLU A 387 -15.41 -1.70 -59.35
N ILE A 388 -16.26 -1.41 -58.37
CA ILE A 388 -16.44 -2.21 -57.15
C ILE A 388 -16.78 -3.66 -57.52
N LYS A 389 -17.75 -3.85 -58.41
CA LYS A 389 -18.19 -5.17 -58.87
C LYS A 389 -17.09 -5.92 -59.67
N LYS A 390 -16.34 -5.19 -60.50
CA LYS A 390 -15.22 -5.76 -61.28
C LYS A 390 -14.06 -6.18 -60.37
N ALA A 391 -13.72 -5.35 -59.38
CA ALA A 391 -12.68 -5.62 -58.40
C ALA A 391 -13.04 -6.82 -57.53
N TYR A 392 -14.29 -6.90 -57.03
CA TYR A 392 -14.80 -8.06 -56.31
C TYR A 392 -14.63 -9.35 -57.10
N ARG A 393 -15.12 -9.42 -58.35
CA ARG A 393 -14.98 -10.64 -59.18
C ARG A 393 -13.53 -11.05 -59.38
N LYS A 394 -12.64 -10.08 -59.57
CA LYS A 394 -11.21 -10.32 -59.74
C LYS A 394 -10.59 -10.91 -58.46
N GLN A 395 -10.82 -10.28 -57.31
CA GLN A 395 -10.28 -10.73 -56.02
C GLN A 395 -10.89 -12.06 -55.57
N ALA A 396 -12.20 -12.24 -55.75
CA ALA A 396 -12.90 -13.49 -55.44
C ALA A 396 -12.38 -14.66 -56.28
N LEU A 397 -12.06 -14.44 -57.56
CA LEU A 397 -11.46 -15.47 -58.41
C LEU A 397 -10.03 -15.84 -58.00
N ILE A 398 -9.27 -14.88 -57.45
CA ILE A 398 -7.89 -15.10 -56.97
C ILE A 398 -7.90 -15.93 -55.69
N TYR A 399 -8.77 -15.59 -54.74
CA TYR A 399 -8.81 -16.23 -53.42
C TYR A 399 -9.85 -17.36 -53.31
N HIS A 400 -10.43 -17.81 -54.43
CA HIS A 400 -11.47 -18.84 -54.43
C HIS A 400 -10.98 -20.13 -53.76
N PRO A 401 -11.78 -20.80 -52.89
CA PRO A 401 -11.40 -22.04 -52.22
C PRO A 401 -10.93 -23.14 -53.19
N ASP A 402 -11.64 -23.36 -54.30
CA ASP A 402 -11.26 -24.38 -55.31
C ASP A 402 -9.88 -24.18 -55.94
N LYS A 403 -9.36 -22.94 -55.98
CA LYS A 403 -8.04 -22.63 -56.52
C LYS A 403 -6.94 -22.60 -55.45
N ASN A 404 -7.33 -22.56 -54.18
CA ASN A 404 -6.46 -22.42 -53.03
C ASN A 404 -6.89 -23.40 -51.93
N ASP A 405 -7.06 -24.67 -52.31
CA ASP A 405 -7.56 -25.70 -51.41
C ASP A 405 -6.62 -25.90 -50.22
N GLY A 406 -7.17 -25.87 -49.01
CA GLY A 406 -6.41 -25.96 -47.76
C GLY A 406 -5.60 -24.70 -47.37
N ASP A 407 -5.62 -23.61 -48.15
CA ASP A 407 -4.94 -22.36 -47.76
C ASP A 407 -5.85 -21.48 -46.89
N ALA A 408 -5.64 -21.57 -45.58
CA ALA A 408 -6.36 -20.76 -44.59
C ALA A 408 -6.21 -19.24 -44.81
N THR A 409 -5.11 -18.79 -45.42
CA THR A 409 -4.89 -17.36 -45.68
C THR A 409 -5.70 -16.86 -46.88
N ALA A 410 -5.83 -17.69 -47.92
CA ALA A 410 -6.70 -17.40 -49.06
C ALA A 410 -8.17 -17.43 -48.64
N GLU A 411 -8.57 -18.38 -47.80
CA GLU A 411 -9.94 -18.47 -47.28
C GLU A 411 -10.32 -17.21 -46.46
N ALA A 412 -9.42 -16.74 -45.59
CA ALA A 412 -9.64 -15.51 -44.83
C ALA A 412 -9.78 -14.28 -45.75
N LYS A 413 -8.90 -14.14 -46.74
CA LYS A 413 -8.98 -13.04 -47.73
C LYS A 413 -10.23 -13.11 -48.59
N PHE A 414 -10.69 -14.31 -48.94
CA PHE A 414 -11.93 -14.50 -49.68
C PHE A 414 -13.14 -14.02 -48.87
N LYS A 415 -13.18 -14.32 -47.56
CA LYS A 415 -14.20 -13.81 -46.64
C LYS A 415 -14.16 -12.28 -46.55
N ASP A 416 -12.97 -11.69 -46.38
CA ASP A 416 -12.80 -10.23 -46.32
C ASP A 416 -13.27 -9.54 -47.62
N VAL A 417 -12.97 -10.12 -48.78
CA VAL A 417 -13.41 -9.61 -50.10
C VAL A 417 -14.92 -9.68 -50.26
N GLY A 418 -15.56 -10.76 -49.78
CA GLY A 418 -17.02 -10.89 -49.73
C GLY A 418 -17.68 -9.85 -48.83
N GLU A 419 -17.14 -9.67 -47.62
CA GLU A 419 -17.58 -8.65 -46.66
C GLU A 419 -17.46 -7.24 -47.26
N ALA A 420 -16.30 -6.91 -47.83
CA ALA A 420 -16.05 -5.61 -48.46
C ALA A 420 -17.05 -5.31 -49.59
N TYR A 421 -17.31 -6.29 -50.46
CA TYR A 421 -18.31 -6.12 -51.51
C TYR A 421 -19.72 -5.99 -50.96
N GLY A 422 -20.10 -6.76 -49.93
CA GLY A 422 -21.43 -6.68 -49.30
C GLY A 422 -21.74 -5.33 -48.66
N ILE A 423 -20.73 -4.60 -48.19
CA ILE A 423 -20.86 -3.24 -47.67
C ILE A 423 -20.82 -2.20 -48.79
N LEU A 424 -19.85 -2.29 -49.70
CA LEU A 424 -19.61 -1.26 -50.73
C LEU A 424 -20.57 -1.33 -51.92
N SER A 425 -21.25 -2.46 -52.15
CA SER A 425 -22.21 -2.62 -53.26
C SER A 425 -23.62 -2.12 -52.94
N ASP A 426 -23.97 -1.96 -51.66
CA ASP A 426 -25.25 -1.41 -51.21
C ASP A 426 -25.11 0.09 -50.94
N PRO A 427 -25.87 0.98 -51.61
CA PRO A 427 -25.74 2.44 -51.44
C PRO A 427 -25.95 2.92 -50.00
N THR A 428 -26.83 2.27 -49.23
CA THR A 428 -27.14 2.66 -47.84
C THR A 428 -26.01 2.22 -46.91
N LYS A 429 -25.52 0.99 -47.07
CA LYS A 429 -24.40 0.46 -46.27
C LYS A 429 -23.10 1.19 -46.61
N LYS A 430 -22.83 1.43 -47.89
CA LYS A 430 -21.72 2.25 -48.36
C LYS A 430 -21.77 3.65 -47.76
N HIS A 431 -22.92 4.32 -47.79
CA HIS A 431 -23.08 5.63 -47.16
C HIS A 431 -22.83 5.58 -45.64
N ARG A 432 -23.37 4.58 -44.93
CA ARG A 432 -23.11 4.41 -43.48
C ARG A 432 -21.63 4.16 -43.18
N TYR A 433 -20.96 3.39 -44.03
CA TYR A 433 -19.54 3.15 -43.93
C TYR A 433 -18.73 4.43 -44.23
N ASP A 434 -18.99 5.11 -45.34
CA ASP A 434 -18.27 6.33 -45.71
C ASP A 434 -18.46 7.47 -44.70
N SER A 435 -19.63 7.53 -44.06
CA SER A 435 -19.93 8.51 -42.99
C SER A 435 -19.46 8.09 -41.59
N GLY A 436 -18.96 6.86 -41.39
CA GLY A 436 -18.56 6.33 -40.08
C GLY A 436 -19.72 6.05 -39.11
N MET A 437 -20.97 6.16 -39.57
CA MET A 437 -22.18 5.89 -38.79
C MET A 437 -22.36 4.40 -38.44
N ASP A 438 -21.67 3.51 -39.14
CA ASP A 438 -21.57 2.08 -38.80
C ASP A 438 -20.87 1.83 -37.45
N ILE A 439 -20.04 2.77 -36.98
CA ILE A 439 -19.27 2.64 -35.74
C ILE A 439 -20.04 3.20 -34.52
N GLU A 440 -20.81 4.27 -34.72
CA GLU A 440 -21.53 4.97 -33.64
C GLU A 440 -22.84 4.27 -33.21
N GLY A 441 -23.43 3.43 -34.07
CA GLY A 441 -24.70 2.74 -33.82
C GLY A 441 -24.64 1.48 -32.93
N GLY A 442 -23.49 1.19 -32.32
CA GLY A 442 -23.25 -0.05 -31.57
C GLY A 442 -23.71 0.01 -30.12
N GLY A 443 -25.02 0.15 -29.89
CA GLY A 443 -25.60 0.23 -28.54
C GLY A 443 -27.08 -0.15 -28.50
N GLY A 444 -27.42 -1.37 -28.93
CA GLY A 444 -28.76 -1.95 -28.77
C GLY A 444 -29.42 -2.31 -30.10
N GLY A 445 -29.32 -3.59 -30.49
CA GLY A 445 -29.96 -4.08 -31.70
C GLY A 445 -29.38 -5.40 -32.19
N MET A 446 -29.42 -6.44 -31.35
CA MET A 446 -29.55 -7.78 -31.90
C MET A 446 -30.94 -7.87 -32.54
N GLY A 447 -31.00 -7.93 -33.87
CA GLY A 447 -32.23 -8.10 -34.62
C GLY A 447 -31.93 -8.23 -36.10
N ASP A 448 -32.15 -9.44 -36.63
CA ASP A 448 -32.09 -9.83 -38.03
C ASP A 448 -30.72 -9.75 -38.74
N PHE A 449 -29.94 -10.81 -38.57
CA PHE A 449 -29.08 -11.28 -39.64
C PHE A 449 -29.60 -12.64 -40.09
N ASP A 450 -30.60 -12.60 -40.98
CA ASP A 450 -30.99 -13.78 -41.74
C ASP A 450 -29.87 -14.11 -42.73
N GLY A 451 -29.40 -15.35 -42.66
CA GLY A 451 -28.22 -15.85 -43.36
C GLY A 451 -28.48 -16.00 -44.86
N ALA A 452 -28.40 -14.91 -45.60
CA ALA A 452 -28.24 -14.99 -47.05
C ALA A 452 -26.85 -15.57 -47.35
N ASP A 453 -26.83 -16.88 -47.61
CA ASP A 453 -25.65 -17.67 -47.97
C ASP A 453 -24.88 -16.99 -49.12
N VAL A 454 -23.66 -16.52 -48.82
CA VAL A 454 -22.78 -15.79 -49.75
C VAL A 454 -22.43 -16.65 -50.97
N ASN A 455 -22.49 -17.98 -50.86
CA ASN A 455 -22.34 -18.90 -51.98
C ASN A 455 -23.50 -18.82 -52.99
N SER A 456 -24.71 -18.43 -52.57
CA SER A 456 -25.87 -18.32 -53.45
C SER A 456 -25.77 -17.13 -54.42
N MET A 457 -25.20 -15.99 -53.98
CA MET A 457 -24.91 -14.85 -54.86
C MET A 457 -23.77 -15.13 -55.84
N PHE A 458 -22.83 -16.00 -55.46
CA PHE A 458 -21.69 -16.38 -56.29
C PHE A 458 -22.10 -17.22 -57.51
N TYR A 459 -22.97 -18.22 -57.31
CA TYR A 459 -23.53 -19.03 -58.40
C TYR A 459 -24.35 -18.20 -59.39
N GLN A 460 -25.12 -17.22 -58.89
CA GLN A 460 -25.98 -16.40 -59.75
C GLN A 460 -25.19 -15.41 -60.63
N MET A 461 -24.00 -14.98 -60.21
CA MET A 461 -23.20 -14.01 -60.98
C MET A 461 -22.23 -14.66 -61.97
N PHE A 462 -21.76 -15.88 -61.72
CA PHE A 462 -20.84 -16.60 -62.63
C PHE A 462 -21.53 -17.55 -63.62
N ALA A 463 -22.78 -17.97 -63.36
CA ALA A 463 -23.57 -18.77 -64.32
C ALA A 463 -23.89 -18.04 -65.64
N ASN A 464 -23.81 -16.70 -65.67
CA ASN A 464 -24.16 -15.90 -66.85
C ASN A 464 -22.99 -15.55 -67.79
N SER A 465 -21.78 -16.13 -67.60
CA SER A 465 -20.63 -15.83 -68.49
C SER A 465 -20.04 -17.00 -69.27
N GLN A 466 -20.62 -18.21 -69.18
CA GLN A 466 -20.14 -19.34 -69.99
C GLN A 466 -21.30 -20.21 -70.46
N GLY A 467 -21.80 -19.91 -71.66
CA GLY A 467 -22.77 -20.76 -72.35
C GLY A 467 -22.08 -21.89 -73.11
N GLY A 468 -22.67 -23.09 -73.09
CA GLY A 468 -22.46 -24.10 -74.13
C GLY A 468 -22.39 -25.55 -73.67
N GLY A 469 -23.55 -26.23 -73.60
CA GLY A 469 -23.75 -27.56 -74.17
C GLY A 469 -23.37 -28.80 -73.36
N GLY A 470 -24.37 -29.69 -73.15
CA GLY A 470 -24.15 -31.14 -73.12
C GLY A 470 -24.61 -31.88 -71.85
N SER A 471 -25.85 -32.36 -71.86
CA SER A 471 -26.21 -33.66 -71.24
C SER A 471 -26.00 -34.75 -72.31
N PRO A 472 -25.77 -36.06 -72.00
CA PRO A 472 -26.56 -36.78 -70.98
C PRO A 472 -25.94 -38.03 -70.28
N PHE A 473 -26.71 -38.55 -69.31
CA PHE A 473 -26.93 -39.97 -68.98
C PHE A 473 -26.01 -40.75 -68.00
N GLY A 474 -26.68 -41.51 -67.11
CA GLY A 474 -26.20 -42.69 -66.37
C GLY A 474 -25.78 -42.39 -64.92
N GLY A 475 -26.33 -42.98 -63.84
CA GLY A 475 -27.06 -44.24 -63.68
C GLY A 475 -26.39 -45.04 -62.56
N ALA A 476 -27.21 -45.55 -61.62
CA ALA A 476 -26.91 -46.54 -60.56
C ALA A 476 -26.10 -46.06 -59.34
N SER A 477 -26.21 -46.67 -58.15
CA SER A 477 -27.22 -47.46 -57.42
C SER A 477 -26.54 -47.92 -56.12
N PHE A 478 -27.33 -48.15 -55.06
CA PHE A 478 -26.97 -48.81 -53.77
C PHE A 478 -25.93 -48.11 -52.89
N GLY A 479 -26.02 -48.07 -51.57
CA GLY A 479 -26.85 -48.74 -50.56
C GLY A 479 -26.09 -48.51 -49.24
N GLY A 480 -26.70 -48.01 -48.17
CA GLY A 480 -27.40 -48.82 -47.20
C GLY A 480 -26.82 -48.51 -45.80
N GLY A 481 -27.68 -48.55 -44.77
CA GLY A 481 -27.24 -48.59 -43.37
C GLY A 481 -27.92 -47.62 -42.40
N SER A 482 -29.20 -47.87 -42.08
CA SER A 482 -29.81 -47.47 -40.80
C SER A 482 -29.54 -48.57 -39.75
N PRO A 483 -30.11 -48.58 -38.53
CA PRO A 483 -30.65 -47.51 -37.66
C PRO A 483 -30.14 -47.66 -36.19
N PHE A 484 -30.59 -46.79 -35.28
CA PHE A 484 -31.02 -47.01 -33.88
C PHE A 484 -30.91 -45.65 -33.17
N GLY A 485 -32.01 -44.97 -32.79
CA GLY A 485 -32.89 -45.30 -31.66
C GLY A 485 -32.37 -44.53 -30.44
N GLY A 486 -33.11 -43.74 -29.66
CA GLY A 486 -34.51 -43.36 -29.54
C GLY A 486 -34.62 -42.53 -28.25
N GLY A 487 -35.75 -41.84 -28.03
CA GLY A 487 -36.16 -41.39 -26.68
C GLY A 487 -36.24 -39.87 -26.45
N SER A 488 -37.45 -39.32 -26.56
CA SER A 488 -37.92 -38.10 -25.89
C SER A 488 -38.46 -38.45 -24.47
N PRO A 489 -39.19 -37.60 -23.71
CA PRO A 489 -39.29 -36.12 -23.56
C PRO A 489 -39.30 -35.66 -22.06
N PHE A 490 -39.78 -34.43 -21.79
CA PHE A 490 -40.07 -33.74 -20.48
C PHE A 490 -38.90 -32.96 -19.86
N GLY A 491 -39.05 -31.76 -19.30
CA GLY A 491 -40.15 -30.83 -18.99
C GLY A 491 -39.48 -29.59 -18.35
N GLY A 492 -39.90 -28.34 -18.54
CA GLY A 492 -41.08 -27.73 -17.93
C GLY A 492 -40.66 -26.66 -16.90
N GLY A 493 -41.19 -25.43 -17.05
CA GLY A 493 -41.18 -24.34 -16.05
C GLY A 493 -40.28 -23.14 -16.39
N GLY A 494 -40.74 -21.92 -16.65
CA GLY A 494 -42.07 -21.31 -16.50
C GLY A 494 -42.13 -20.22 -15.42
N SER A 495 -41.45 -19.09 -15.67
CA SER A 495 -41.87 -17.69 -15.35
C SER A 495 -42.12 -17.27 -13.85
N PRO A 496 -42.55 -16.03 -13.54
CA PRO A 496 -41.69 -14.82 -13.47
C PRO A 496 -41.97 -13.90 -12.25
N PHE A 497 -41.19 -12.81 -12.15
CA PHE A 497 -41.49 -11.45 -11.65
C PHE A 497 -42.48 -11.18 -10.48
N GLY A 498 -42.00 -10.33 -9.55
CA GLY A 498 -42.77 -9.22 -8.95
C GLY A 498 -42.29 -8.88 -7.53
N HIS A 499 -42.44 -7.67 -6.96
CA HIS A 499 -42.46 -6.26 -7.38
C HIS A 499 -42.51 -5.44 -6.05
N ALA A 500 -42.23 -4.13 -6.11
CA ALA A 500 -42.49 -3.09 -5.09
C ALA A 500 -41.63 -3.12 -3.80
N GLY A 501 -41.20 -2.00 -3.19
CA GLY A 501 -41.40 -0.57 -3.43
C GLY A 501 -41.04 0.24 -2.15
N HIS A 502 -40.98 1.57 -2.28
CA HIS A 502 -40.78 2.63 -1.24
C HIS A 502 -39.32 2.92 -0.84
N GLY A 503 -38.83 4.16 -0.70
CA GLY A 503 -39.44 5.50 -0.73
C GLY A 503 -38.86 6.38 0.41
N HIS A 504 -38.49 7.64 0.09
CA HIS A 504 -37.90 8.71 0.93
C HIS A 504 -36.39 8.63 1.22
N GLY A 505 -35.57 9.70 1.16
CA GLY A 505 -35.77 11.12 0.92
C GLY A 505 -34.72 11.92 1.72
N GLY A 506 -33.96 12.84 1.10
CA GLY A 506 -33.10 13.77 1.86
C GLY A 506 -31.92 14.39 1.11
N ARG A 507 -32.11 15.65 0.66
CA ARG A 507 -31.19 16.82 0.63
C ARG A 507 -29.68 16.54 0.45
N GLY A 508 -28.95 17.00 -0.57
CA GLY A 508 -28.99 18.31 -1.23
C GLY A 508 -28.13 19.33 -0.47
N HIS A 509 -26.84 19.44 -0.80
CA HIS A 509 -26.07 20.70 -0.83
C HIS A 509 -24.72 20.55 -1.54
N SER A 510 -24.59 21.32 -2.62
CA SER A 510 -23.39 21.75 -3.34
C SER A 510 -22.73 22.96 -2.65
N PHE A 511 -21.54 23.36 -3.14
CA PHE A 511 -20.77 24.63 -2.96
C PHE A 511 -19.42 24.40 -2.28
N HIS A 512 -18.32 25.09 -2.61
CA HIS A 512 -17.79 25.75 -3.80
C HIS A 512 -16.30 25.95 -3.48
N PHE A 513 -15.48 26.17 -4.50
CA PHE A 513 -14.06 26.52 -4.35
C PHE A 513 -13.89 27.87 -3.66
N ASP A 514 -12.84 27.97 -2.84
CA ASP A 514 -11.90 29.10 -2.78
C ASP A 514 -10.47 28.53 -2.66
#